data_AF-A0A2S0WGB5-F1
#
_entry.id   AF-A0A2S0WGB5-F1
#
_cell.length_a   1.000
_cell.length_b   1.000
_cell.length_c   1.000
_cell.angle_alpha   90.00
_cell.angle_beta   90.00
_cell.angle_gamma   90.00
#
_symmetry.space_group_name_H-M   'P 1'
#
loop_
_entity.id
_entity.type
_entity.pdbx_description
1 polymer ?
#
loop_
_entity_poly.entity_id
_entity_poly.type
_entity_poly.pdbx_seq_one_letter_code
_entity_poly.pdbx_strand_id
1 'polypeptide(L)'
;MARIRSIKPEFWSSPKIGELDPYWRLLFIAMWNWADDFGRGTCEPRELMGFAFPHDDDMTVGEFRRGLGGIHRVFGVKFYRVAGRSYYVIPTWERHQKIDKRAKASKYPAPDEGEPFDPETWQVTSESGNPAESSEEPAESSGEPAESSGGYSESSVLEQGNRGTGEQGNRGTDTLDQASPDLERARATDPSKLNRVLEPDPAESIPDTSRGYPDGFERWWATYPRRVGKRKAFEAWYRAIGTRVNIGDLQAATERFAAWHAQEGTDERYIPHPTTWLGRDGWHDDLTPRRKQGPAARLSDEQVLMRVLGPNGNSNAPDGFVDGQVINQKQIG
;
A
#
# COMPACT_ATOMS: atom_id res chain seq x y z
N MET A 1 -6.63 -12.23 -1.65
CA MET A 1 -6.77 -11.69 -0.29
C MET A 1 -6.58 -10.19 -0.40
N ALA A 2 -7.56 -9.42 0.09
CA ALA A 2 -7.52 -7.97 0.05
C ALA A 2 -6.33 -7.43 0.86
N ARG A 3 -5.83 -6.25 0.47
CA ARG A 3 -4.65 -5.62 1.08
C ARG A 3 -5.01 -4.27 1.66
N ILE A 4 -4.35 -3.91 2.76
CA ILE A 4 -4.41 -2.56 3.30
C ILE A 4 -3.75 -1.63 2.29
N ARG A 5 -4.48 -0.58 1.90
CA ARG A 5 -4.03 0.49 1.00
C ARG A 5 -4.36 1.83 1.62
N SER A 6 -3.49 2.82 1.41
CA SER A 6 -3.74 4.18 1.89
C SER A 6 -4.58 4.95 0.90
N ILE A 7 -5.53 5.74 1.41
CA ILE A 7 -6.28 6.72 0.62
C ILE A 7 -5.54 8.05 0.71
N LYS A 8 -5.06 8.54 -0.43
CA LYS A 8 -4.34 9.81 -0.52
C LYS A 8 -5.32 11.00 -0.42
N PRO A 9 -4.97 12.10 0.27
CA PRO A 9 -5.84 13.28 0.35
C PRO A 9 -6.26 13.83 -1.02
N GLU A 10 -5.39 13.72 -2.02
CA GLU A 10 -5.61 14.19 -3.39
C GLU A 10 -6.79 13.49 -4.08
N PHE A 11 -7.17 12.29 -3.60
CA PHE A 11 -8.38 11.60 -4.05
C PHE A 11 -9.62 12.46 -3.83
N TRP A 12 -9.75 13.06 -2.64
CA TRP A 12 -10.92 13.84 -2.23
C TRP A 12 -10.99 15.20 -2.92
N SER A 13 -9.85 15.77 -3.31
CA SER A 13 -9.77 17.06 -3.99
C SER A 13 -9.81 16.95 -5.52
N SER A 14 -9.85 15.74 -6.08
CA SER A 14 -9.90 15.54 -7.54
C SER A 14 -11.22 16.06 -8.12
N PRO A 15 -11.21 17.02 -9.06
CA PRO A 15 -12.44 17.58 -9.62
C PRO A 15 -13.37 16.53 -10.23
N LYS A 16 -12.78 15.50 -10.86
CA LYS A 16 -13.50 14.41 -11.53
C LYS A 16 -14.33 13.57 -10.55
N ILE A 17 -13.98 13.55 -9.27
CA ILE A 17 -14.72 12.75 -8.27
C ILE A 17 -16.17 13.23 -8.11
N GLY A 18 -16.43 14.51 -8.40
CA GLY A 18 -17.78 15.10 -8.35
C GLY A 18 -18.74 14.52 -9.39
N GLU A 19 -18.23 13.93 -10.47
CA GLU A 19 -19.02 13.31 -11.54
C GLU A 19 -19.52 11.91 -11.17
N LEU A 20 -18.97 11.31 -10.10
CA LEU A 20 -19.32 9.97 -9.64
C LEU A 20 -20.17 10.05 -8.37
N ASP A 21 -21.23 9.25 -8.31
CA ASP A 21 -22.03 9.06 -7.10
C ASP A 21 -21.14 8.66 -5.91
N PRO A 22 -21.32 9.27 -4.71
CA PRO A 22 -20.58 8.89 -3.51
C PRO A 22 -20.51 7.38 -3.25
N TYR A 23 -21.57 6.65 -3.55
CA TYR A 23 -21.64 5.21 -3.39
C TYR A 23 -20.60 4.48 -4.26
N TRP A 24 -20.41 4.90 -5.51
CA TRP A 24 -19.42 4.31 -6.42
C TRP A 24 -17.98 4.80 -6.14
N ARG A 25 -17.81 5.89 -5.40
CA ARG A 25 -16.49 6.27 -4.86
C ARG A 25 -16.00 5.23 -3.84
N LEU A 26 -16.91 4.70 -3.01
CA LEU A 26 -16.60 3.61 -2.07
C LEU A 26 -16.19 2.35 -2.83
N LEU A 27 -16.92 2.00 -3.91
CA LEU A 27 -16.53 0.88 -4.77
C LEU A 27 -15.12 1.07 -5.33
N PHE A 28 -14.78 2.25 -5.85
CA PHE A 28 -13.44 2.49 -6.37
C PHE A 28 -12.34 2.37 -5.31
N ILE A 29 -12.59 2.82 -4.08
CA ILE A 29 -11.69 2.60 -2.93
C ILE A 29 -11.56 1.10 -2.62
N ALA A 30 -12.67 0.37 -2.59
CA ALA A 30 -12.67 -1.08 -2.38
C ALA A 30 -11.86 -1.81 -3.46
N MET A 31 -11.93 -1.36 -4.72
CA MET A 31 -11.09 -1.88 -5.81
C MET A 31 -9.59 -1.70 -5.52
N TRP A 32 -9.16 -0.65 -4.81
CA TRP A 32 -7.75 -0.52 -4.44
C TRP A 32 -7.33 -1.63 -3.47
N ASN A 33 -8.19 -1.97 -2.51
CA ASN A 33 -7.93 -3.06 -1.57
C ASN A 33 -7.97 -4.43 -2.25
N TRP A 34 -8.85 -4.59 -3.24
CA TRP A 34 -9.03 -5.83 -3.99
C TRP A 34 -7.90 -6.08 -5.00
N ALA A 35 -7.30 -5.01 -5.53
CA ALA A 35 -6.22 -5.09 -6.49
C ALA A 35 -4.91 -5.63 -5.88
N ASP A 36 -4.16 -6.37 -6.71
CA ASP A 36 -2.80 -6.77 -6.41
C ASP A 36 -1.83 -5.57 -6.47
N ASP A 37 -0.53 -5.82 -6.33
CA ASP A 37 0.45 -4.73 -6.31
C ASP A 37 0.66 -4.04 -7.67
N PHE A 38 0.02 -4.52 -8.73
CA PHE A 38 0.08 -3.97 -10.08
C PHE A 38 -1.22 -3.26 -10.47
N GLY A 39 -2.14 -3.09 -9.51
CA GLY A 39 -3.42 -2.41 -9.75
C GLY A 39 -4.41 -3.26 -10.54
N ARG A 40 -4.21 -4.58 -10.59
CA ARG A 40 -5.09 -5.53 -11.28
C ARG A 40 -5.91 -6.32 -10.27
N GLY A 41 -7.16 -6.61 -10.61
CA GLY A 41 -8.06 -7.40 -9.77
C GLY A 41 -9.11 -8.14 -10.58
N THR A 42 -9.75 -9.14 -9.97
CA THR A 42 -10.93 -9.78 -10.58
C THR A 42 -12.11 -8.83 -10.55
N CYS A 43 -12.94 -8.89 -11.59
CA CYS A 43 -14.16 -8.11 -11.75
C CYS A 43 -15.39 -9.03 -11.90
N GLU A 44 -15.37 -10.19 -11.25
CA GLU A 44 -16.57 -11.03 -11.22
C GLU A 44 -17.62 -10.33 -10.34
N PRO A 45 -18.83 -10.01 -10.87
CA PRO A 45 -19.74 -9.11 -10.19
C PRO A 45 -20.07 -9.53 -8.76
N ARG A 46 -20.39 -10.81 -8.55
CA ARG A 46 -20.74 -11.33 -7.21
C ARG A 46 -19.55 -11.30 -6.25
N GLU A 47 -18.33 -11.54 -6.72
CA GLU A 47 -17.14 -11.52 -5.85
C GLU A 47 -16.80 -10.10 -5.41
N LEU A 48 -16.71 -9.17 -6.37
CA LEU A 48 -16.29 -7.80 -6.10
C LEU A 48 -17.39 -7.02 -5.35
N MET A 49 -18.66 -7.24 -5.72
CA MET A 49 -19.81 -6.69 -4.99
C MET A 49 -19.87 -7.25 -3.58
N GLY A 50 -19.76 -8.57 -3.39
CA GLY A 50 -19.79 -9.18 -2.05
C GLY A 50 -18.62 -8.75 -1.16
N PHE A 51 -17.49 -8.34 -1.75
CA PHE A 51 -16.39 -7.73 -1.01
C PHE A 51 -16.66 -6.27 -0.64
N ALA A 52 -17.12 -5.46 -1.61
CA ALA A 52 -17.31 -4.03 -1.42
C ALA A 52 -18.54 -3.69 -0.57
N PHE A 53 -19.59 -4.51 -0.68
CA PHE A 53 -20.93 -4.28 -0.16
C PHE A 53 -21.53 -5.57 0.44
N PRO A 54 -20.88 -6.16 1.47
CA PRO A 54 -21.26 -7.49 2.01
C PRO A 54 -22.63 -7.54 2.69
N HIS A 55 -23.25 -6.39 2.96
CA HIS A 55 -24.53 -6.29 3.68
C HIS A 55 -25.60 -5.53 2.89
N ASP A 56 -25.32 -5.21 1.63
CA ASP A 56 -26.24 -4.52 0.74
C ASP A 56 -26.98 -5.56 -0.10
N ASP A 57 -27.86 -6.33 0.53
CA ASP A 57 -28.56 -7.47 -0.10
C ASP A 57 -29.45 -7.06 -1.28
N ASP A 58 -29.90 -5.80 -1.29
CA ASP A 58 -30.74 -5.23 -2.36
C ASP A 58 -29.93 -4.75 -3.58
N MET A 59 -28.59 -4.77 -3.52
CA MET A 59 -27.73 -4.32 -4.61
C MET A 59 -27.87 -5.21 -5.85
N THR A 60 -28.34 -4.65 -6.95
CA THR A 60 -28.46 -5.40 -8.20
C THR A 60 -27.16 -5.40 -9.00
N VAL A 61 -26.94 -6.45 -9.80
CA VAL A 61 -25.81 -6.50 -10.76
C VAL A 61 -25.90 -5.37 -11.78
N GLY A 62 -27.10 -4.94 -12.15
CA GLY A 62 -27.31 -3.81 -13.07
C GLY A 62 -26.82 -2.48 -12.51
N GLU A 63 -27.16 -2.16 -11.25
CA GLU A 63 -26.67 -0.96 -10.57
C GLU A 63 -25.15 -0.99 -10.42
N PHE A 64 -24.61 -2.12 -9.98
CA PHE A 64 -23.17 -2.32 -9.86
C PHE A 64 -22.44 -2.09 -11.20
N ARG A 65 -22.98 -2.63 -12.31
CA ARG A 65 -22.44 -2.41 -13.66
C ARG A 65 -22.46 -0.94 -14.08
N ARG A 66 -23.54 -0.22 -13.81
CA ARG A 66 -23.60 1.25 -14.03
C ARG A 66 -22.54 1.97 -13.19
N GLY A 67 -22.34 1.54 -11.94
CA GLY A 67 -21.27 2.03 -11.06
C GLY A 67 -19.88 1.83 -11.66
N LEU A 68 -19.59 0.64 -12.17
CA LEU A 68 -18.34 0.33 -12.88
C LEU A 68 -18.19 1.17 -14.16
N GLY A 69 -19.27 1.41 -14.90
CA GLY A 69 -19.29 2.33 -16.06
C GLY A 69 -18.94 3.76 -15.67
N GLY A 70 -19.47 4.26 -14.56
CA GLY A 70 -19.07 5.54 -13.97
C GLY A 70 -17.57 5.57 -13.63
N ILE A 71 -17.06 4.53 -12.96
CA ILE A 71 -15.64 4.41 -12.61
C ILE A 71 -14.74 4.36 -13.85
N HIS A 72 -15.16 3.64 -14.90
CA HIS A 72 -14.46 3.61 -16.18
C HIS A 72 -14.32 5.01 -16.77
N ARG A 73 -15.44 5.76 -16.89
CA ARG A 73 -15.45 7.11 -17.46
C ARG A 73 -14.62 8.11 -16.65
N VAL A 74 -14.77 8.09 -15.32
CA VAL A 74 -14.18 9.10 -14.42
C VAL A 74 -12.69 8.84 -14.17
N PHE A 75 -12.32 7.59 -13.90
CA PHE A 75 -10.96 7.21 -13.47
C PHE A 75 -10.15 6.47 -14.54
N GLY A 76 -10.76 6.15 -15.69
CA GLY A 76 -10.09 5.42 -16.77
C GLY A 76 -9.76 3.97 -16.42
N VAL A 77 -10.47 3.37 -15.47
CA VAL A 77 -10.29 1.95 -15.11
C VAL A 77 -10.68 1.10 -16.31
N LYS A 78 -9.77 0.23 -16.75
CA LYS A 78 -10.03 -0.65 -17.89
C LYS A 78 -10.56 -1.99 -17.41
N PHE A 79 -11.54 -2.52 -18.11
CA PHE A 79 -12.15 -3.82 -17.86
C PHE A 79 -11.90 -4.74 -19.05
N TYR A 80 -11.50 -5.98 -18.77
CA TYR A 80 -11.11 -6.94 -19.81
C TYR A 80 -11.41 -8.38 -19.38
N ARG A 81 -11.51 -9.28 -20.35
CA ARG A 81 -11.70 -10.71 -20.12
C ARG A 81 -10.53 -11.53 -20.61
N VAL A 82 -10.14 -12.51 -19.80
CA VAL A 82 -9.14 -13.52 -20.15
C VAL A 82 -9.72 -14.88 -19.80
N ALA A 83 -9.79 -15.79 -20.78
CA ALA A 83 -10.34 -17.13 -20.61
C ALA A 83 -11.73 -17.15 -19.91
N GLY A 84 -12.62 -16.24 -20.31
CA GLY A 84 -14.00 -16.14 -19.78
C GLY A 84 -14.14 -15.49 -18.40
N ARG A 85 -13.04 -15.13 -17.73
CA ARG A 85 -13.07 -14.41 -16.45
C ARG A 85 -12.90 -12.91 -16.65
N SER A 86 -13.63 -12.13 -15.89
CA SER A 86 -13.58 -10.66 -15.95
C SER A 86 -12.56 -10.10 -14.97
N TYR A 87 -11.78 -9.13 -15.43
CA TYR A 87 -10.72 -8.46 -14.67
C TYR A 87 -10.80 -6.94 -14.88
N TYR A 88 -10.11 -6.21 -14.02
CA TYR A 88 -9.87 -4.78 -14.22
C TYR A 88 -8.41 -4.43 -13.99
N VAL A 89 -8.00 -3.28 -14.51
CA VAL A 89 -6.73 -2.62 -14.17
C VAL A 89 -6.97 -1.14 -13.91
N ILE A 90 -6.30 -0.60 -12.90
CA ILE A 90 -6.29 0.84 -12.59
C ILE A 90 -5.03 1.43 -13.26
N PRO A 91 -5.11 2.11 -14.42
CA PRO A 91 -3.90 2.53 -15.15
C PRO A 91 -3.04 3.54 -14.39
N THR A 92 -3.68 4.31 -13.51
CA THR A 92 -3.05 5.31 -12.67
C THR A 92 -2.55 4.75 -11.34
N TRP A 93 -2.41 3.42 -11.21
CA TRP A 93 -2.06 2.74 -9.96
C TRP A 93 -0.84 3.32 -9.25
N GLU A 94 0.27 3.52 -9.97
CA GLU A 94 1.52 4.05 -9.40
C GLU A 94 1.37 5.46 -8.82
N ARG A 95 0.41 6.24 -9.33
CA ARG A 95 0.10 7.58 -8.80
C ARG A 95 -0.68 7.50 -7.50
N HIS A 96 -1.49 6.45 -7.33
CA HIS A 96 -2.35 6.26 -6.16
C HIS A 96 -1.68 5.46 -5.05
N GLN A 97 -0.85 4.48 -5.38
CA GLN A 97 -0.26 3.54 -4.43
C GLN A 97 1.27 3.48 -4.56
N LYS A 98 1.96 3.84 -3.47
CA LYS A 98 3.40 3.61 -3.34
C LYS A 98 3.61 2.33 -2.53
N ILE A 99 4.20 1.31 -3.15
CA ILE A 99 4.35 -0.03 -2.56
C ILE A 99 5.84 -0.32 -2.39
N ASP A 100 6.33 -0.28 -1.15
CA ASP A 100 7.76 -0.45 -0.85
C ASP A 100 8.27 -1.88 -1.10
N LYS A 101 7.43 -2.89 -0.83
CA LYS A 101 7.76 -4.32 -1.02
C LYS A 101 6.79 -4.96 -2.01
N ARG A 102 6.94 -4.58 -3.28
CA ARG A 102 6.12 -5.12 -4.37
C ARG A 102 6.42 -6.60 -4.65
N ALA A 103 5.39 -7.37 -4.99
CA ALA A 103 5.55 -8.72 -5.52
C ALA A 103 6.34 -8.73 -6.85
N LYS A 104 7.00 -9.84 -7.20
CA LYS A 104 7.79 -9.94 -8.44
C LYS A 104 6.94 -9.87 -9.72
N ALA A 105 5.73 -10.41 -9.68
CA ALA A 105 4.81 -10.45 -10.80
C ALA A 105 3.36 -10.28 -10.30
N SER A 106 2.50 -9.82 -11.21
CA SER A 106 1.06 -9.75 -10.96
C SER A 106 0.47 -11.14 -10.79
N LYS A 107 -0.54 -11.28 -9.94
CA LYS A 107 -1.33 -12.51 -9.84
C LYS A 107 -2.32 -12.64 -11.00
N TYR A 108 -2.68 -11.53 -11.62
CA TYR A 108 -3.75 -11.44 -12.59
C TYR A 108 -3.18 -11.16 -13.99
N PRO A 109 -3.83 -11.72 -15.04
CA PRO A 109 -3.36 -11.54 -16.41
C PRO A 109 -3.38 -10.05 -16.77
N ALA A 110 -2.55 -9.68 -17.75
CA ALA A 110 -2.48 -8.32 -18.23
C ALA A 110 -3.62 -8.00 -19.20
N PRO A 111 -4.02 -6.72 -19.37
CA PRO A 111 -5.09 -6.34 -20.29
C PRO A 111 -4.81 -6.69 -21.76
N ASP A 112 -3.54 -6.74 -22.16
CA ASP A 112 -3.09 -7.15 -23.50
C ASP A 112 -3.24 -8.66 -23.76
N GLU A 113 -3.42 -9.45 -22.71
CA GLU A 113 -3.74 -10.89 -22.81
C GLU A 113 -5.25 -11.14 -22.99
N GLY A 114 -6.08 -10.09 -23.01
CA GLY A 114 -7.53 -10.19 -22.97
C GLY A 114 -8.27 -9.25 -23.90
N GLU A 115 -9.58 -9.43 -23.95
CA GLU A 115 -10.48 -8.60 -24.73
C GLU A 115 -11.09 -7.51 -23.84
N PRO A 116 -10.98 -6.22 -24.20
CA PRO A 116 -11.65 -5.17 -23.46
C PRO A 116 -13.17 -5.30 -23.59
N PHE A 117 -13.89 -4.95 -22.52
CA PHE A 117 -15.35 -4.98 -22.52
C PHE A 117 -15.91 -3.75 -21.82
N ASP A 118 -17.13 -3.37 -22.19
CA ASP A 118 -17.86 -2.30 -21.53
C ASP A 118 -18.50 -2.82 -20.24
N PRO A 119 -18.13 -2.28 -19.05
CA PRO A 119 -18.66 -2.75 -17.79
C PRO A 119 -20.16 -2.49 -17.59
N GLU A 120 -20.77 -1.57 -18.34
CA GLU A 120 -22.20 -1.28 -18.21
C GLU A 120 -23.04 -2.33 -18.96
N THR A 121 -22.70 -2.59 -20.23
CA THR A 121 -23.39 -3.58 -21.08
C THR A 121 -22.86 -5.02 -20.93
N TRP A 122 -21.66 -5.17 -20.36
CA TRP A 122 -20.92 -6.44 -20.24
C TRP A 122 -20.55 -7.07 -21.61
N GLN A 123 -20.53 -6.26 -22.67
CA GLN A 123 -20.20 -6.66 -24.04
C GLN A 123 -18.75 -6.32 -24.41
N VAL A 124 -18.13 -7.14 -25.26
CA VAL A 124 -16.76 -6.92 -25.75
C VAL A 124 -16.74 -5.68 -26.64
N THR A 125 -15.76 -4.80 -26.43
CA THR A 125 -15.55 -3.60 -27.23
C THR A 125 -14.41 -3.86 -28.21
N SER A 126 -14.69 -4.04 -29.49
CA SER A 126 -13.64 -4.19 -30.51
C SER A 126 -12.95 -2.84 -30.76
N GLU A 127 -11.74 -2.64 -30.25
CA GLU A 127 -10.91 -1.47 -30.59
C GLU A 127 -10.23 -1.68 -31.95
N SER A 128 -10.94 -1.41 -33.06
CA SER A 128 -10.38 -1.11 -34.39
C SER A 128 -11.43 -0.49 -35.34
N GLY A 129 -11.35 0.84 -35.55
CA GLY A 129 -11.88 1.55 -36.74
C GLY A 129 -13.31 2.12 -36.68
N ASN A 130 -13.46 3.44 -36.85
CA ASN A 130 -14.71 4.22 -36.99
C ASN A 130 -15.17 4.26 -38.48
N PRO A 131 -16.33 4.84 -38.88
CA PRO A 131 -17.71 4.84 -38.35
C PRO A 131 -18.78 4.43 -39.41
N ALA A 132 -19.99 3.98 -39.03
CA ALA A 132 -21.30 4.25 -39.69
C ALA A 132 -22.41 3.24 -39.34
N GLU A 133 -23.60 3.79 -39.04
CA GLU A 133 -24.98 3.32 -39.29
C GLU A 133 -25.34 1.82 -39.14
N SER A 134 -26.18 1.52 -38.15
CA SER A 134 -27.60 1.09 -38.29
C SER A 134 -27.73 -0.42 -38.62
N SER A 135 -28.58 -1.24 -38.02
CA SER A 135 -29.96 -1.05 -37.57
C SER A 135 -30.36 -2.22 -36.65
N GLU A 136 -31.06 -1.92 -35.57
CA GLU A 136 -32.31 -2.57 -35.11
C GLU A 136 -33.02 -3.41 -36.22
N GLU A 137 -33.50 -4.66 -36.06
CA GLU A 137 -34.44 -5.23 -35.07
C GLU A 137 -34.68 -6.76 -35.38
N PRO A 138 -35.51 -7.51 -34.60
CA PRO A 138 -35.37 -8.93 -34.27
C PRO A 138 -36.27 -9.87 -35.07
N ALA A 139 -36.09 -11.18 -34.86
CA ALA A 139 -37.05 -12.20 -35.26
C ALA A 139 -37.50 -13.03 -34.05
N GLU A 140 -38.74 -12.82 -33.66
CA GLU A 140 -39.54 -13.76 -32.87
C GLU A 140 -39.87 -15.02 -33.69
N SER A 141 -39.91 -16.19 -33.05
CA SER A 141 -40.82 -17.25 -33.49
C SER A 141 -41.18 -18.16 -32.32
N SER A 142 -42.47 -18.16 -32.01
CA SER A 142 -43.15 -18.83 -30.92
C SER A 142 -43.31 -20.34 -31.12
N GLY A 143 -43.37 -21.08 -30.01
CA GLY A 143 -43.82 -22.46 -29.97
C GLY A 143 -43.77 -23.06 -28.57
N GLU A 144 -44.78 -22.78 -27.75
CA GLU A 144 -45.13 -23.50 -26.52
C GLU A 144 -45.93 -24.81 -26.83
N PRO A 145 -46.40 -25.60 -25.84
CA PRO A 145 -45.66 -26.34 -24.81
C PRO A 145 -46.11 -27.83 -24.71
N ALA A 146 -45.42 -28.64 -23.91
CA ALA A 146 -46.01 -29.87 -23.35
C ALA A 146 -45.38 -30.20 -21.99
N GLU A 147 -46.23 -30.53 -21.03
CA GLU A 147 -45.97 -30.59 -19.60
C GLU A 147 -45.34 -31.90 -19.10
N SER A 148 -44.79 -31.78 -17.89
CA SER A 148 -44.92 -32.67 -16.74
C SER A 148 -44.04 -33.92 -16.60
N SER A 149 -43.20 -33.83 -15.56
CA SER A 149 -42.96 -34.77 -14.45
C SER A 149 -41.45 -34.94 -14.28
N GLY A 150 -40.82 -34.56 -13.17
CA GLY A 150 -41.11 -34.94 -11.80
C GLY A 150 -39.85 -35.67 -11.30
N GLY A 151 -39.21 -35.19 -10.23
CA GLY A 151 -38.06 -35.90 -9.67
C GLY A 151 -37.10 -35.03 -8.87
N TYR A 152 -37.46 -34.76 -7.63
CA TYR A 152 -36.51 -34.38 -6.58
C TYR A 152 -35.46 -35.49 -6.41
N SER A 153 -34.18 -35.14 -6.40
CA SER A 153 -33.17 -35.92 -5.68
C SER A 153 -32.07 -35.00 -5.15
N GLU A 154 -32.17 -34.82 -3.84
CA GLU A 154 -31.13 -34.41 -2.92
C GLU A 154 -30.01 -35.45 -2.94
N SER A 155 -28.77 -35.05 -3.23
CA SER A 155 -27.61 -35.78 -2.72
C SER A 155 -26.40 -34.86 -2.54
N SER A 156 -26.03 -34.77 -1.28
CA SER A 156 -24.75 -34.40 -0.74
C SER A 156 -23.63 -35.27 -1.32
N VAL A 157 -22.51 -34.65 -1.70
CA VAL A 157 -21.19 -35.31 -1.70
C VAL A 157 -20.20 -34.36 -1.05
N LEU A 158 -19.89 -34.68 0.20
CA LEU A 158 -18.66 -34.35 0.88
C LEU A 158 -17.53 -35.14 0.21
N GLU A 159 -16.39 -34.54 -0.12
CA GLU A 159 -15.09 -35.15 0.24
C GLU A 159 -13.88 -34.24 0.00
N GLN A 160 -13.10 -34.12 1.08
CA GLN A 160 -11.63 -34.15 1.20
C GLN A 160 -10.78 -33.34 0.19
N GLY A 161 -9.92 -32.42 0.61
CA GLY A 161 -9.03 -32.50 1.76
C GLY A 161 -7.67 -33.03 1.31
N ASN A 162 -6.73 -32.14 1.00
CA ASN A 162 -5.31 -32.50 0.93
C ASN A 162 -4.45 -31.44 1.62
N ARG A 163 -3.90 -31.86 2.77
CA ARG A 163 -2.88 -31.20 3.59
C ARG A 163 -1.50 -31.68 3.14
N GLY A 164 -0.59 -30.73 2.94
CA GLY A 164 0.75 -30.70 3.55
C GLY A 164 1.83 -31.68 3.11
N THR A 165 2.99 -31.12 2.75
CA THR A 165 4.39 -31.56 3.00
C THR A 165 5.27 -30.62 2.15
N GLY A 166 6.42 -30.11 2.54
CA GLY A 166 7.47 -30.54 3.47
C GLY A 166 8.80 -30.21 2.77
N GLU A 167 9.75 -29.69 3.53
CA GLU A 167 11.08 -29.20 3.15
C GLU A 167 11.92 -30.05 2.18
N GLN A 168 12.79 -29.37 1.42
CA GLN A 168 14.25 -29.61 1.21
C GLN A 168 14.70 -28.76 -0.02
N GLY A 169 15.86 -28.10 -0.12
CA GLY A 169 17.13 -28.20 0.60
C GLY A 169 18.24 -28.78 -0.29
N ASN A 170 18.84 -27.99 -1.20
CA ASN A 170 20.20 -28.18 -1.77
C ASN A 170 20.50 -27.01 -2.74
N ARG A 171 21.58 -26.22 -2.70
CA ARG A 171 23.03 -26.44 -2.47
C ARG A 171 23.64 -27.49 -3.41
N GLY A 172 24.17 -27.01 -4.53
CA GLY A 172 25.19 -27.67 -5.32
C GLY A 172 26.24 -26.63 -5.70
N THR A 173 27.39 -26.69 -5.04
CA THR A 173 28.61 -25.93 -5.36
C THR A 173 29.52 -26.84 -6.18
N ASP A 174 29.93 -26.33 -7.33
CA ASP A 174 30.92 -26.92 -8.23
C ASP A 174 32.27 -27.15 -7.54
N THR A 175 32.89 -28.27 -7.84
CA THR A 175 34.31 -28.53 -7.53
C THR A 175 35.09 -28.80 -8.81
N LEU A 176 36.13 -27.98 -8.91
CA LEU A 176 37.35 -27.96 -9.72
C LEU A 176 37.88 -29.32 -10.21
N ASP A 177 38.38 -29.32 -11.45
CA ASP A 177 39.72 -29.74 -11.88
C ASP A 177 39.77 -29.62 -13.43
N GLN A 178 40.86 -29.43 -14.19
CA GLN A 178 42.28 -29.10 -14.05
C GLN A 178 42.82 -28.77 -15.46
N ALA A 179 44.03 -28.20 -15.50
CA ALA A 179 45.03 -28.24 -16.60
C ALA A 179 45.03 -27.15 -17.71
N SER A 180 45.95 -26.20 -17.52
CA SER A 180 46.76 -25.42 -18.50
C SER A 180 47.65 -26.34 -19.39
N PRO A 181 48.42 -25.90 -20.43
CA PRO A 181 49.21 -24.65 -20.58
C PRO A 181 49.13 -24.03 -22.00
N ASP A 182 49.74 -22.89 -22.38
CA ASP A 182 51.16 -22.57 -22.31
C ASP A 182 51.49 -21.16 -22.88
N LEU A 183 52.69 -20.69 -22.54
CA LEU A 183 53.56 -19.69 -23.23
C LEU A 183 53.58 -18.21 -22.79
N GLU A 184 54.73 -17.91 -22.16
CA GLU A 184 55.36 -16.64 -21.82
C GLU A 184 55.45 -15.60 -22.98
N ARG A 185 55.48 -14.30 -22.65
CA ARG A 185 56.69 -13.45 -22.75
C ARG A 185 56.53 -12.08 -22.08
N ALA A 186 57.66 -11.55 -21.63
CA ALA A 186 57.83 -10.50 -20.63
C ALA A 186 57.84 -9.05 -21.15
N ARG A 187 57.57 -8.12 -20.21
CA ARG A 187 58.13 -6.77 -20.00
C ARG A 187 57.88 -5.66 -21.04
N ALA A 188 57.20 -4.59 -20.59
CA ALA A 188 57.71 -3.21 -20.66
C ALA A 188 56.86 -2.28 -19.76
N THR A 189 57.52 -1.57 -18.85
CA THR A 189 56.98 -0.50 -18.01
C THR A 189 57.04 0.81 -18.81
N ASP A 190 55.93 1.53 -18.95
CA ASP A 190 55.91 2.91 -19.47
C ASP A 190 55.45 3.87 -18.35
N PRO A 191 56.33 4.77 -17.85
CA PRO A 191 56.06 5.66 -16.73
C PRO A 191 55.38 6.99 -17.12
N SER A 192 54.69 7.06 -18.27
CA SER A 192 54.13 8.32 -18.81
C SER A 192 52.60 8.46 -18.78
N LYS A 193 51.93 7.89 -17.76
CA LYS A 193 50.53 8.22 -17.42
C LYS A 193 50.39 8.74 -15.98
N LEU A 194 51.19 9.76 -15.67
CA LEU A 194 50.97 10.65 -14.53
C LEU A 194 50.11 11.82 -15.03
N ASN A 195 49.10 12.22 -14.25
CA ASN A 195 48.06 13.22 -14.56
C ASN A 195 46.92 12.76 -15.47
N ARG A 196 46.04 11.91 -14.90
CA ARG A 196 44.61 12.06 -15.13
C ARG A 196 44.00 12.61 -13.85
N VAL A 197 43.55 13.86 -13.92
CA VAL A 197 42.74 14.52 -12.89
C VAL A 197 41.58 13.59 -12.55
N LEU A 198 41.56 13.12 -11.30
CA LEU A 198 40.47 12.33 -10.73
C LEU A 198 39.29 13.26 -10.52
N GLU A 199 38.33 13.26 -11.45
CA GLU A 199 36.96 13.58 -11.10
C GLU A 199 36.36 12.33 -10.40
N PRO A 200 35.72 12.47 -9.22
CA PRO A 200 35.18 11.32 -8.50
C PRO A 200 33.91 10.78 -9.16
N ASP A 201 33.92 9.49 -9.46
CA ASP A 201 32.82 8.67 -10.01
C ASP A 201 31.71 8.45 -8.96
N PRO A 202 30.42 8.73 -9.23
CA PRO A 202 29.35 8.73 -8.22
C PRO A 202 28.73 7.34 -7.98
N ALA A 203 29.54 6.36 -7.60
CA ALA A 203 29.06 5.04 -7.19
C ALA A 203 30.03 4.33 -6.23
N GLU A 204 30.30 4.90 -5.05
CA GLU A 204 30.99 4.15 -4.00
C GLU A 204 30.11 3.01 -3.48
N SER A 205 30.50 1.77 -3.82
CA SER A 205 29.99 0.57 -3.20
C SER A 205 30.23 0.62 -1.69
N ILE A 206 29.18 0.41 -0.89
CA ILE A 206 29.30 0.30 0.57
C ILE A 206 30.31 -0.82 0.89
N PRO A 207 31.32 -0.59 1.75
CA PRO A 207 32.34 -1.58 2.02
C PRO A 207 31.75 -2.84 2.65
N ASP A 208 32.32 -4.01 2.28
CA ASP A 208 31.93 -5.29 2.86
C ASP A 208 32.21 -5.30 4.37
N THR A 209 31.16 -5.52 5.15
CA THR A 209 31.20 -5.54 6.62
C THR A 209 31.33 -6.95 7.19
N SER A 210 31.59 -7.95 6.35
CA SER A 210 31.80 -9.35 6.76
C SER A 210 32.91 -9.53 7.81
N ARG A 211 33.91 -8.63 7.80
CA ARG A 211 35.04 -8.60 8.77
C ARG A 211 34.84 -7.65 9.96
N GLY A 212 33.67 -7.01 10.07
CA GLY A 212 33.37 -6.01 11.09
C GLY A 212 33.17 -4.61 10.50
N TYR A 213 32.74 -3.68 11.35
CA TYR A 213 32.52 -2.30 10.97
C TYR A 213 33.77 -1.44 11.25
N PRO A 214 33.97 -0.32 10.53
CA PRO A 214 35.05 0.62 10.82
C PRO A 214 34.98 1.17 12.24
N ASP A 215 36.13 1.40 12.88
CA ASP A 215 36.22 1.92 14.26
C ASP A 215 35.46 3.23 14.46
N GLY A 216 35.48 4.11 13.46
CA GLY A 216 34.73 5.37 13.48
C GLY A 216 33.22 5.15 13.62
N PHE A 217 32.69 4.12 12.95
CA PHE A 217 31.28 3.74 13.06
C PHE A 217 30.98 3.10 14.41
N GLU A 218 31.84 2.19 14.89
CA GLU A 218 31.63 1.53 16.18
C GLU A 218 31.61 2.52 17.35
N ARG A 219 32.49 3.53 17.30
CA ARG A 219 32.51 4.65 18.27
C ARG A 219 31.20 5.43 18.22
N TRP A 220 30.79 5.87 17.04
CA TRP A 220 29.54 6.58 16.87
C TRP A 220 28.31 5.75 17.30
N TRP A 221 28.30 4.47 16.94
CA TRP A 221 27.26 3.52 17.29
C TRP A 221 27.13 3.35 18.81
N ALA A 222 28.24 3.34 19.55
CA ALA A 222 28.23 3.23 21.00
C ALA A 222 27.63 4.45 21.71
N THR A 223 27.77 5.64 21.12
CA THR A 223 27.26 6.90 21.66
C THR A 223 25.75 7.08 21.45
N TYR A 224 25.20 6.52 20.36
CA TYR A 224 23.81 6.76 20.02
C TYR A 224 22.85 6.13 21.07
N PRO A 225 21.88 6.89 21.64
CA PRO A 225 21.11 6.45 22.80
C PRO A 225 20.15 5.28 22.52
N ARG A 226 19.68 5.12 21.27
CA ARG A 226 18.82 3.99 20.85
C ARG A 226 19.40 3.21 19.68
N ARG A 227 19.96 2.03 19.95
CA ARG A 227 20.77 1.27 18.97
C ARG A 227 19.98 0.17 18.28
N VAL A 228 19.25 0.52 17.20
CA VAL A 228 18.44 -0.42 16.41
C VAL A 228 18.91 -0.45 14.95
N GLY A 229 19.04 -1.65 14.36
CA GLY A 229 19.30 -1.82 12.93
C GLY A 229 20.72 -1.48 12.47
N LYS A 230 21.75 -2.01 13.15
CA LYS A 230 23.18 -1.69 12.94
C LYS A 230 23.63 -1.63 11.47
N ARG A 231 23.28 -2.62 10.64
CA ARG A 231 23.64 -2.63 9.21
C ARG A 231 23.07 -1.44 8.44
N LYS A 232 21.77 -1.15 8.58
CA LYS A 232 21.13 -0.01 7.90
C LYS A 232 21.63 1.33 8.45
N ALA A 233 21.96 1.38 9.75
CA ALA A 233 22.59 2.54 10.34
C ALA A 233 23.99 2.77 9.77
N PHE A 234 24.77 1.71 9.55
CA PHE A 234 26.07 1.80 8.89
C PHE A 234 25.97 2.33 7.47
N GLU A 235 25.04 1.81 6.65
CA GLU A 235 24.83 2.30 5.29
C GLU A 235 24.48 3.79 5.27
N ALA A 236 23.62 4.25 6.19
CA ALA A 236 23.25 5.65 6.32
C ALA A 236 24.42 6.52 6.84
N TRP A 237 25.21 6.00 7.76
CA TRP A 237 26.38 6.66 8.35
C TRP A 237 27.48 6.82 7.30
N TYR A 238 27.79 5.76 6.56
CA TYR A 238 28.79 5.75 5.49
C TYR A 238 28.44 6.78 4.40
N ARG A 239 27.16 6.89 4.04
CA ARG A 239 26.65 7.91 3.10
C ARG A 239 26.57 9.32 3.69
N ALA A 240 26.73 9.49 5.00
CA ALA A 240 26.71 10.82 5.64
C ALA A 240 28.11 11.40 5.74
N ILE A 241 29.07 10.57 6.13
CA ILE A 241 30.44 10.99 6.34
C ILE A 241 31.09 11.43 5.02
N GLY A 242 31.88 12.50 5.08
CA GLY A 242 32.68 13.01 3.95
C GLY A 242 31.90 13.81 2.91
N THR A 243 30.61 13.55 2.74
CA THR A 243 29.74 14.30 1.80
C THR A 243 28.86 15.32 2.51
N ARG A 244 28.22 14.93 3.63
CA ARG A 244 27.26 15.77 4.35
C ARG A 244 27.78 16.28 5.68
N VAL A 245 28.61 15.49 6.37
CA VAL A 245 29.11 15.84 7.70
C VAL A 245 30.50 15.23 7.94
N ASN A 246 31.34 15.93 8.70
CA ASN A 246 32.59 15.36 9.19
C ASN A 246 32.29 14.36 10.32
N ILE A 247 33.07 13.27 10.40
CA ILE A 247 32.91 12.27 11.47
C ILE A 247 33.00 12.87 12.89
N GLY A 248 33.87 13.85 13.11
CA GLY A 248 34.02 14.53 14.40
C GLY A 248 32.81 15.39 14.77
N ASP A 249 32.27 16.14 13.81
CA ASP A 249 31.08 16.96 14.02
C ASP A 249 29.84 16.10 14.28
N LEU A 250 29.70 15.00 13.53
CA LEU A 250 28.64 14.02 13.72
C LEU A 250 28.72 13.36 15.10
N GLN A 251 29.93 13.01 15.54
CA GLN A 251 30.19 12.45 16.87
C GLN A 251 29.76 13.45 17.96
N ALA A 252 30.24 14.70 17.89
CA ALA A 252 29.91 15.74 18.86
C ALA A 252 28.40 16.06 18.90
N ALA A 253 27.73 16.07 17.74
CA ALA A 253 26.28 16.26 17.67
C ALA A 253 25.52 15.09 18.32
N THR A 254 25.98 13.86 18.10
CA THR A 254 25.38 12.66 18.69
C THR A 254 25.56 12.63 20.21
N GLU A 255 26.70 13.10 20.73
CA GLU A 255 26.95 13.23 22.17
C GLU A 255 25.99 14.25 22.82
N ARG A 256 25.80 15.43 22.20
CA ARG A 256 24.82 16.42 22.66
C ARG A 256 23.39 15.85 22.66
N PHE A 257 23.04 15.16 21.59
CA PHE A 257 21.74 14.50 21.44
C PHE A 257 21.51 13.43 22.52
N ALA A 258 22.50 12.58 22.79
CA ALA A 258 22.45 11.56 23.83
C ALA A 258 22.33 12.17 25.24
N ALA A 259 23.16 13.19 25.53
CA ALA A 259 23.15 13.88 26.82
C ALA A 259 21.80 14.56 27.09
N TRP A 260 21.22 15.21 26.08
CA TRP A 260 19.91 15.86 26.19
C TRP A 260 18.79 14.86 26.49
N HIS A 261 18.73 13.74 25.77
CA HIS A 261 17.71 12.72 26.01
C HIS A 261 17.86 12.03 27.38
N ALA A 262 19.10 11.87 27.86
CA ALA A 262 19.38 11.39 29.21
C ALA A 262 18.91 12.39 30.28
N GLN A 263 19.11 13.69 30.06
CA GLN A 263 18.66 14.75 30.97
C GLN A 263 17.14 14.89 31.02
N GLU A 264 16.47 14.83 29.86
CA GLU A 264 15.01 14.91 29.77
C GLU A 264 14.31 13.62 30.26
N GLY A 265 15.06 12.53 30.48
CA GLY A 265 14.50 11.23 30.85
C GLY A 265 13.57 10.68 29.77
N THR A 266 13.92 10.91 28.50
CA THR A 266 13.07 10.46 27.38
C THR A 266 13.08 8.94 27.29
N ASP A 267 11.91 8.33 27.28
CA ASP A 267 11.76 6.90 27.01
C ASP A 267 12.32 6.55 25.62
N GLU A 268 13.20 5.54 25.57
CA GLU A 268 13.93 5.10 24.37
C GLU A 268 13.02 4.90 23.16
N ARG A 269 11.75 4.51 23.35
CA ARG A 269 10.83 4.32 22.21
C ARG A 269 10.53 5.60 21.43
N TYR A 270 10.67 6.77 22.05
CA TYR A 270 10.48 8.08 21.42
C TYR A 270 11.79 8.67 20.86
N ILE A 271 12.93 8.05 21.14
CA ILE A 271 14.19 8.41 20.53
C ILE A 271 14.20 7.87 19.08
N PRO A 272 14.44 8.69 18.05
CA PRO A 272 14.49 8.24 16.67
C PRO A 272 15.52 7.14 16.46
N HIS A 273 15.25 6.23 15.51
CA HIS A 273 16.24 5.22 15.11
C HIS A 273 17.43 5.89 14.42
N PRO A 274 18.65 5.35 14.56
CA PRO A 274 19.87 5.96 14.03
C PRO A 274 19.81 6.14 12.50
N THR A 275 19.24 5.18 11.76
CA THR A 275 19.02 5.32 10.32
C THR A 275 18.11 6.51 9.97
N THR A 276 17.03 6.72 10.73
CA THR A 276 16.09 7.82 10.50
C THR A 276 16.72 9.16 10.84
N TRP A 277 17.45 9.22 11.97
CA TRP A 277 18.12 10.44 12.41
C TRP A 277 19.23 10.86 11.43
N LEU A 278 20.07 9.93 10.98
CA LEU A 278 21.09 10.19 9.96
C LEU A 278 20.51 10.53 8.59
N GLY A 279 19.37 9.95 8.22
CA GLY A 279 18.74 10.14 6.91
C GLY A 279 18.11 11.53 6.72
N ARG A 280 17.79 12.23 7.82
CA ARG A 280 17.19 13.57 7.81
C ARG A 280 18.15 14.69 8.21
N ASP A 281 19.44 14.39 8.26
CA ASP A 281 20.48 15.30 8.76
C ASP A 281 20.24 15.77 10.21
N GLY A 282 19.79 14.85 11.08
CA GLY A 282 19.34 15.17 12.45
C GLY A 282 20.40 15.74 13.39
N TRP A 283 21.66 15.82 12.97
CA TRP A 283 22.70 16.58 13.68
C TRP A 283 22.49 18.10 13.59
N HIS A 284 21.61 18.57 12.70
CA HIS A 284 21.14 19.96 12.62
C HIS A 284 19.82 20.21 13.39
N ASP A 285 19.20 19.18 13.96
CA ASP A 285 17.93 19.33 14.68
C ASP A 285 18.13 20.15 15.98
N ASP A 286 17.24 21.12 16.23
CA ASP A 286 17.19 21.85 17.49
C ASP A 286 16.65 20.94 18.61
N LEU A 287 17.41 20.81 19.70
CA LEU A 287 17.04 20.01 20.88
C LEU A 287 16.09 20.81 21.80
N THR A 288 14.88 21.05 21.33
CA THR A 288 13.88 21.80 22.11
C THR A 288 13.23 20.90 23.16
N PRO A 289 13.20 21.30 24.45
CA PRO A 289 12.48 20.56 25.49
C PRO A 289 11.02 20.40 25.08
N ARG A 290 10.49 19.18 25.19
CA ARG A 290 9.06 18.95 24.99
C ARG A 290 8.34 19.78 26.03
N ARG A 291 7.61 20.82 25.61
CA ARG A 291 6.74 21.60 26.49
C ARG A 291 5.87 20.58 27.22
N LYS A 292 6.10 20.38 28.52
CA LYS A 292 5.24 19.57 29.38
C LYS A 292 3.89 20.26 29.34
N GLN A 293 3.05 19.88 28.39
CA GLN A 293 1.63 20.17 28.47
C GLN A 293 1.21 19.40 29.70
N GLY A 294 1.15 20.10 30.84
CA GLY A 294 0.35 19.64 31.96
C GLY A 294 -1.02 19.27 31.42
N PRO A 295 -1.70 18.29 32.01
CA PRO A 295 -3.00 17.86 31.52
C PRO A 295 -3.81 19.12 31.26
N ALA A 296 -4.24 19.32 30.01
CA ALA A 296 -5.13 20.41 29.68
C ALA A 296 -6.25 20.32 30.71
N ALA A 297 -6.34 21.31 31.61
CA ALA A 297 -7.30 21.28 32.69
C ALA A 297 -8.64 21.04 32.00
N ARG A 298 -9.20 19.83 32.17
CA ARG A 298 -10.52 19.54 31.65
C ARG A 298 -11.40 20.54 32.37
N LEU A 299 -11.92 21.50 31.61
CA LEU A 299 -12.95 22.37 32.12
C LEU A 299 -14.05 21.42 32.63
N SER A 300 -14.51 21.62 33.86
CA SER A 300 -15.63 20.82 34.37
C SER A 300 -16.82 20.97 33.43
N ASP A 301 -17.73 20.00 33.43
CA ASP A 301 -18.94 20.06 32.60
C ASP A 301 -19.72 21.37 32.83
N GLU A 302 -19.69 21.89 34.06
CA GLU A 302 -20.21 23.20 34.44
C GLU A 302 -19.47 24.37 33.76
N GLN A 303 -18.14 24.31 33.66
CA GLN A 303 -17.34 25.32 32.96
C GLN A 303 -17.50 25.28 31.44
N VAL A 304 -17.75 24.09 30.88
CA VAL A 304 -18.12 23.92 29.47
C VAL A 304 -19.52 24.48 29.23
N LEU A 305 -20.47 24.16 30.10
CA LEU A 305 -21.86 24.63 30.04
C LEU A 305 -21.95 26.16 30.17
N MET A 306 -21.22 26.76 31.11
CA MET A 306 -21.13 28.22 31.30
C MET A 306 -20.48 28.93 30.11
N ARG A 307 -19.58 28.24 29.39
CA ARG A 307 -18.95 28.78 28.18
C ARG A 307 -19.84 28.70 26.94
N VAL A 308 -20.71 27.69 26.87
CA VAL A 308 -21.64 27.46 25.75
C VAL A 308 -22.91 28.30 25.90
N LEU A 309 -23.45 28.44 27.11
CA LEU A 309 -24.73 29.12 27.32
C LEU A 309 -24.60 30.64 27.54
N GLY A 310 -23.40 31.14 27.83
CA GLY A 310 -23.21 32.54 28.25
C GLY A 310 -23.99 32.88 29.53
N PRO A 311 -23.76 34.04 30.15
CA PRO A 311 -24.34 34.35 31.46
C PRO A 311 -25.86 34.60 31.45
N ASN A 312 -26.56 34.49 30.31
CA ASN A 312 -27.99 34.83 30.18
C ASN A 312 -28.77 33.83 29.29
N GLY A 313 -28.53 32.52 29.45
CA GLY A 313 -29.27 31.46 28.75
C GLY A 313 -30.56 31.07 29.48
N ASN A 314 -31.70 31.54 28.95
CA ASN A 314 -33.07 31.27 29.39
C ASN A 314 -33.34 29.75 29.59
N SER A 315 -33.89 29.38 30.76
CA SER A 315 -34.26 28.02 31.12
C SER A 315 -35.48 27.55 30.31
N ASN A 316 -35.24 26.89 29.20
CA ASN A 316 -36.23 26.01 28.58
C ASN A 316 -35.49 24.86 27.88
N ALA A 317 -35.08 23.87 28.69
CA ALA A 317 -34.66 22.58 28.18
C ALA A 317 -35.90 21.69 28.07
N PRO A 318 -36.20 21.09 26.91
CA PRO A 318 -37.18 20.01 26.85
C PRO A 318 -36.58 18.74 27.48
N ASP A 319 -37.30 18.17 28.45
CA ASP A 319 -37.05 16.84 29.01
C ASP A 319 -37.04 15.79 27.90
N GLY A 320 -36.00 14.97 27.84
CA GLY A 320 -36.01 13.73 27.05
C GLY A 320 -34.71 13.38 26.36
N PHE A 321 -33.68 13.01 27.14
CA PHE A 321 -32.70 12.05 26.66
C PHE A 321 -32.27 11.17 27.84
N VAL A 322 -32.92 10.02 27.97
CA VAL A 322 -32.55 8.98 28.93
C VAL A 322 -32.17 7.74 28.14
N ASP A 323 -31.08 7.14 28.63
CA ASP A 323 -30.24 6.09 28.07
C ASP A 323 -30.90 4.96 27.26
N GLY A 324 -30.13 4.51 26.27
CA GLY A 324 -30.36 3.28 25.55
C GLY A 324 -30.41 2.07 26.48
N GLN A 325 -31.58 1.44 26.55
CA GLN A 325 -31.71 0.03 26.86
C GLN A 325 -32.55 -0.66 25.79
N VAL A 326 -31.91 -1.63 25.15
CA VAL A 326 -32.56 -2.67 24.35
C VAL A 326 -33.29 -3.59 25.32
N ILE A 327 -34.62 -3.59 25.29
CA ILE A 327 -35.42 -4.70 25.81
C ILE A 327 -36.32 -5.24 24.70
N ASN A 328 -36.23 -6.56 24.59
CA ASN A 328 -36.81 -7.41 23.58
C ASN A 328 -38.18 -7.92 24.07
N GLN A 329 -39.01 -8.37 23.13
CA GLN A 329 -40.23 -9.20 23.27
C GLN A 329 -41.63 -8.57 23.25
N LYS A 330 -42.33 -8.99 22.18
CA LYS A 330 -43.64 -9.68 22.12
C LYS A 330 -44.95 -9.01 22.57
N GLN A 331 -45.90 -9.22 21.64
CA GLN A 331 -47.32 -9.57 21.77
C GLN A 331 -48.38 -8.46 21.81
N ILE A 332 -49.05 -8.34 20.66
CA ILE A 332 -50.50 -8.45 20.40
C ILE A 332 -51.44 -7.78 21.40
N GLY A 333 -52.24 -6.85 20.86
CA GLY A 333 -53.59 -6.51 21.27
C GLY A 333 -54.35 -5.97 20.07
#